data_AF-A0A1I6DTV2-F1
#
_entry.id   AF-A0A1I6DTV2-F1
#
_cell.length_a   1.000
_cell.length_b   1.000
_cell.length_c   1.000
_cell.angle_alpha   90.00
_cell.angle_beta   90.00
_cell.angle_gamma   90.00
#
_symmetry.space_group_name_H-M   'P 1'
#
loop_
_entity.id
_entity.type
_entity.pdbx_description
1 polymer ?
#
loop_
_entity_poly.entity_id
_entity_poly.type
_entity_poly.pdbx_seq_one_letter_code
_entity_poly.pdbx_strand_id
1 'polypeptide(L)'
;MEAAGVRSAAAKMVNTGEDMAGRATALAGGLDAEGQCWGNDEAGQKFGTDYVPASDGVRKVMAEVAKTLQDIGKNLEESANLMEQQDTFNARGISG
;
A
#
# COMPACT_ATOMS: atom_id res chain seq x y z
N MET A 1 14.02 -4.40 -21.85
CA MET A 1 13.65 -4.82 -20.48
C MET A 1 12.66 -5.95 -20.66
N GLU A 2 13.00 -7.19 -20.31
CA GLU A 2 12.10 -8.32 -20.57
C GLU A 2 10.83 -8.20 -19.71
N ALA A 3 9.65 -8.41 -20.30
CA ALA A 3 8.34 -8.28 -19.62
C ALA A 3 8.25 -9.10 -18.32
N ALA A 4 8.98 -10.22 -18.23
CA ALA A 4 9.11 -11.01 -17.01
C ALA A 4 9.74 -10.24 -15.83
N GLY A 5 10.73 -9.38 -16.09
CA GLY A 5 11.35 -8.54 -15.07
C GLY A 5 10.38 -7.48 -14.53
N VAL A 6 9.56 -6.89 -15.42
CA VAL A 6 8.52 -5.92 -15.04
C VAL A 6 7.45 -6.60 -14.19
N ARG A 7 6.99 -7.80 -14.57
CA ARG A 7 6.03 -8.59 -13.77
C ARG A 7 6.57 -8.97 -12.40
N SER A 8 7.84 -9.37 -12.31
CA SER A 8 8.47 -9.68 -11.03
C SER A 8 8.52 -8.46 -10.10
N ALA A 9 8.86 -7.28 -10.64
CA ALA A 9 8.85 -6.04 -9.89
C ALA A 9 7.43 -5.61 -9.48
N ALA A 10 6.46 -5.72 -10.38
CA ALA A 10 5.04 -5.46 -10.13
C ALA A 10 4.52 -6.29 -8.95
N ALA A 11 4.73 -7.61 -8.99
CA ALA A 11 4.33 -8.52 -7.93
C ALA A 11 4.96 -8.17 -6.58
N LYS A 12 6.25 -7.78 -6.56
CA LYS A 12 6.91 -7.33 -5.31
C LYS A 12 6.27 -6.07 -4.74
N MET A 13 5.88 -5.10 -5.59
CA MET A 13 5.21 -3.88 -5.15
C MET A 13 3.83 -4.15 -4.58
N VAL A 14 3.03 -5.01 -5.24
CA VAL A 14 1.74 -5.46 -4.72
C VAL A 14 1.91 -6.13 -3.36
N ASN A 15 2.76 -7.15 -3.26
CA ASN A 15 2.98 -7.89 -2.02
C ASN A 15 3.49 -6.99 -0.88
N THR A 16 4.38 -6.03 -1.19
CA THR A 16 4.89 -5.08 -0.18
C THR A 16 3.79 -4.15 0.30
N GLY A 17 2.95 -3.65 -0.62
CA GLY A 17 1.80 -2.83 -0.26
C GLY A 17 0.74 -3.61 0.53
N GLU A 18 0.55 -4.89 0.27
CA GLU A 18 -0.32 -5.77 1.06
C GLU A 18 0.22 -6.03 2.47
N ASP A 19 1.51 -6.37 2.59
CA ASP A 19 2.16 -6.55 3.91
C ASP A 19 2.09 -5.27 4.74
N MET A 20 2.38 -4.12 4.13
CA MET A 20 2.30 -2.83 4.80
C MET A 20 0.88 -2.53 5.28
N ALA A 21 -0.14 -2.79 4.45
CA ALA A 21 -1.54 -2.62 4.84
C ALA A 21 -1.90 -3.52 6.02
N GLY A 22 -1.55 -4.82 5.94
CA GLY A 22 -1.82 -5.78 7.01
C GLY A 22 -1.17 -5.40 8.33
N ARG A 23 0.10 -4.98 8.30
CA ARG A 23 0.84 -4.53 9.49
C ARG A 23 0.29 -3.23 10.06
N ALA A 24 -0.12 -2.28 9.22
CA ALA A 24 -0.76 -1.05 9.67
C ALA A 24 -2.11 -1.34 10.37
N THR A 25 -2.92 -2.25 9.81
CA THR A 25 -4.17 -2.70 10.44
C THR A 25 -3.91 -3.41 11.77
N ALA A 26 -2.92 -4.30 11.83
CA ALA A 26 -2.57 -4.99 13.08
C ALA A 26 -2.09 -4.03 14.17
N LEU A 27 -1.24 -3.06 13.82
CA LEU A 27 -0.79 -2.01 14.73
C LEU A 27 -1.98 -1.16 15.22
N ALA A 28 -2.85 -0.74 14.31
CA ALA A 28 -4.04 0.02 14.65
C ALA A 28 -4.93 -0.73 15.65
N GLY A 29 -5.22 -2.00 15.38
CA GLY A 29 -6.02 -2.84 16.28
C GLY A 29 -5.37 -3.04 17.65
N GLY A 30 -4.05 -3.19 17.72
CA GLY A 30 -3.33 -3.31 19.00
C GLY A 30 -3.43 -2.05 19.85
N LEU A 31 -3.19 -0.89 19.23
CA LEU A 31 -3.29 0.41 19.90
C LEU A 31 -4.73 0.73 20.34
N ASP A 32 -5.73 0.36 19.54
CA ASP A 32 -7.14 0.59 19.88
C ASP A 32 -7.58 -0.30 21.05
N ALA A 33 -7.00 -1.50 21.18
CA ALA A 33 -7.23 -2.41 22.30
C ALA A 33 -6.60 -1.94 23.62
N GLU A 34 -5.48 -1.20 23.56
CA GLU A 34 -4.85 -0.57 24.73
C GLU A 34 -5.66 0.62 25.26
N GLY A 35 -6.44 1.27 24.39
CA GLY A 35 -7.26 2.42 24.75
C GLY A 35 -6.43 3.67 25.08
N GLN A 36 -7.04 4.63 25.78
CA GLN A 36 -6.34 5.84 26.20
C GLN A 36 -5.38 5.51 27.35
N CYS A 37 -4.08 5.59 27.08
CA CYS A 37 -3.03 5.36 28.08
C CYS A 37 -2.79 6.59 29.00
N TRP A 38 -3.41 7.73 28.70
CA TRP A 38 -3.39 8.94 29.52
C TRP A 38 -4.61 9.02 30.44
N GLY A 39 -4.45 9.68 31.58
CA GLY A 39 -5.52 9.86 32.57
C GLY A 39 -6.58 10.87 32.14
N ASN A 40 -7.68 10.93 32.91
CA ASN A 40 -8.76 11.91 32.73
C ASN A 40 -8.49 13.25 33.45
N ASP A 41 -7.27 13.48 33.92
CA ASP A 41 -6.87 14.76 34.48
C ASP A 41 -6.62 15.81 33.39
N GLU A 42 -6.43 17.07 33.80
CA GLU A 42 -6.23 18.18 32.86
C GLU A 42 -5.03 17.95 31.93
N ALA A 43 -3.96 17.35 32.46
CA ALA A 43 -2.77 17.01 31.69
C ALA A 43 -3.06 15.93 30.62
N GLY A 44 -3.76 14.86 30.99
CA GLY A 44 -4.13 13.80 30.06
C GLY A 44 -5.12 14.25 28.99
N GLN A 45 -6.11 15.07 29.35
CA GLN A 45 -7.03 15.65 28.36
C GLN A 45 -6.31 16.57 27.37
N LYS A 46 -5.37 17.39 27.86
CA LYS A 46 -4.54 18.25 27.00
C LYS A 46 -3.65 17.43 26.07
N PHE A 47 -3.04 16.36 26.58
CA PHE A 47 -2.26 15.44 25.76
C PHE A 47 -3.10 14.79 24.65
N GLY A 48 -4.26 14.24 25.02
CA GLY A 48 -5.17 13.58 24.08
C GLY A 48 -5.67 14.50 22.95
N THR A 49 -5.79 15.80 23.22
CA THR A 49 -6.24 16.80 22.23
C THR A 49 -5.33 16.88 21.02
N ASP A 50 -4.01 16.84 21.23
CA ASP A 50 -3.02 16.92 20.14
C ASP A 50 -2.60 15.52 19.66
N TYR A 51 -2.49 14.56 20.58
CA TYR A 51 -2.01 13.22 20.29
C TYR A 51 -2.97 12.43 19.39
N VAL A 52 -4.28 12.45 19.68
CA VAL A 52 -5.26 11.63 18.94
C VAL A 52 -5.31 12.02 17.47
N PRO A 53 -5.48 13.30 17.09
CA PRO A 53 -5.51 13.68 15.68
C PRO A 53 -4.18 13.41 14.96
N ALA A 54 -3.04 13.60 15.64
CA ALA A 54 -1.73 13.30 15.08
C ALA A 54 -1.57 11.79 14.80
N SER A 55 -1.97 10.94 15.75
CA SER A 55 -1.95 9.49 15.62
C SER A 55 -2.84 9.02 14.46
N ASP A 56 -4.07 9.56 14.36
CA ASP A 56 -4.99 9.27 13.27
C ASP A 56 -4.42 9.70 11.90
N GLY A 57 -3.76 10.86 11.84
CA GLY A 57 -3.06 11.33 10.66
C GLY A 57 -1.98 10.37 10.19
N VAL A 58 -1.13 9.89 11.11
CA VAL A 58 -0.07 8.91 10.80
C VAL A 58 -0.67 7.58 10.31
N ARG A 59 -1.73 7.09 10.97
CA ARG A 59 -2.44 5.87 10.55
C ARG A 59 -2.99 5.99 9.14
N LYS A 60 -3.59 7.13 8.81
CA LYS A 60 -4.10 7.41 7.46
C LYS A 60 -2.99 7.42 6.42
N VAL A 61 -1.87 8.11 6.69
CA VAL A 61 -0.72 8.14 5.79
C VAL A 61 -0.15 6.75 5.54
N MET A 62 -0.02 5.92 6.58
CA MET A 62 0.44 4.54 6.41
C MET A 62 -0.47 3.73 5.48
N ALA A 63 -1.79 3.86 5.62
CA ALA A 63 -2.75 3.21 4.74
C ALA A 63 -2.66 3.73 3.29
N GLU A 64 -2.47 5.04 3.09
CA GLU A 64 -2.31 5.65 1.77
C GLU A 64 -1.03 5.20 1.06
N VAL A 65 0.09 5.08 1.79
CA VAL A 65 1.35 4.57 1.24
C VAL A 65 1.20 3.11 0.83
N ALA A 66 0.59 2.27 1.69
CA ALA A 66 0.33 0.87 1.38
C ALA A 66 -0.50 0.72 0.09
N LYS A 67 -1.57 1.51 -0.03
CA LYS A 67 -2.41 1.55 -1.24
C LYS A 67 -1.62 2.01 -2.46
N THR A 68 -0.81 3.06 -2.33
CA THR A 68 0.00 3.59 -3.45
C THR A 68 0.97 2.54 -3.99
N LEU A 69 1.60 1.76 -3.12
CA LEU A 69 2.48 0.65 -3.54
C LEU A 69 1.71 -0.43 -4.30
N GLN A 70 0.50 -0.80 -3.83
CA GLN A 70 -0.36 -1.75 -4.54
C GLN A 70 -0.77 -1.22 -5.93
N ASP A 71 -1.15 0.04 -6.02
CA ASP A 71 -1.59 0.67 -7.27
C ASP A 71 -0.43 0.75 -8.28
N ILE A 72 0.79 1.09 -7.83
CA ILE A 72 2.00 1.04 -8.67
C ILE A 72 2.23 -0.38 -9.20
N GLY A 73 2.13 -1.39 -8.33
CA GLY A 73 2.28 -2.78 -8.73
C GLY A 73 1.28 -3.20 -9.80
N LYS A 74 0.00 -2.88 -9.62
CA LYS A 74 -1.06 -3.18 -10.59
C LYS A 74 -0.83 -2.49 -11.94
N ASN A 75 -0.45 -1.21 -11.93
CA ASN A 75 -0.19 -0.47 -13.17
C ASN A 75 1.01 -1.04 -13.95
N LEU A 76 2.04 -1.52 -13.25
CA LEU A 76 3.19 -2.19 -13.88
C LEU A 76 2.80 -3.54 -14.48
N GLU A 77 1.94 -4.30 -13.81
CA GLU A 77 1.41 -5.57 -14.33
C GLU A 77 0.58 -5.35 -15.60
N GLU A 78 -0.33 -4.37 -15.58
CA GLU A 78 -1.13 -3.99 -16.75
C GLU A 78 -0.24 -3.58 -17.94
N SER A 79 0.79 -2.77 -17.67
CA SER A 79 1.76 -2.34 -18.69
C SER A 79 2.51 -3.52 -19.30
N ALA A 80 2.93 -4.50 -18.49
CA ALA A 80 3.59 -5.71 -18.98
C ALA A 80 2.65 -6.57 -19.83
N ASN A 81 1.39 -6.68 -19.45
CA ASN A 81 0.37 -7.42 -20.21
C ASN A 81 0.02 -6.76 -21.54
N LEU A 82 0.00 -5.42 -21.60
CA LEU A 82 -0.20 -4.69 -22.85
C LEU A 82 0.97 -4.90 -23.82
N MET A 83 2.20 -4.89 -23.31
CA MET A 83 3.41 -5.10 -24.12
C MET A 83 3.44 -6.50 -24.78
N GLU A 84 3.14 -7.54 -24.01
CA GLU A 84 3.10 -8.92 -24.53
C GLU A 84 1.96 -9.14 -25.54
N GLN A 85 0.81 -8.51 -25.33
CA GLN A 85 -0.29 -8.51 -26.30
C GLN A 85 0.11 -7.86 -27.62
N GLN A 86 0.80 -6.71 -27.55
CA GLN A 86 1.32 -6.02 -28.74
C GLN A 86 2.35 -6.88 -29.49
N ASP A 87 3.30 -7.49 -28.76
CA ASP A 87 4.30 -8.38 -29.36
C ASP A 87 3.65 -9.59 -30.04
N THR A 88 2.65 -10.21 -29.40
CA THR A 88 1.91 -11.34 -29.95
C THR A 88 1.11 -10.96 -31.20
N PHE A 89 0.46 -9.79 -31.17
CA PHE A 89 -0.30 -9.28 -32.32
C PHE A 89 0.62 -8.99 -33.51
N ASN A 90 1.74 -8.30 -33.26
CA ASN A 90 2.74 -7.99 -34.28
C ASN A 90 3.35 -9.26 -34.88
N ALA A 91 3.71 -10.24 -34.05
CA ALA A 91 4.26 -11.51 -34.51
C ALA A 91 3.29 -12.25 -35.44
N ARG A 92 1.99 -12.28 -35.12
CA ARG A 92 0.95 -12.88 -35.96
C ARG A 92 0.75 -12.14 -37.29
N GLY A 93 0.84 -10.81 -37.27
CA GLY A 93 0.71 -9.96 -38.47
C GLY A 93 1.89 -10.06 -39.44
N ILE A 94 3.08 -10.43 -38.96
CA ILE A 94 4.27 -10.62 -39.81
C ILE A 94 4.34 -12.07 -40.36
N SER A 95 3.71 -13.03 -39.68
CA SER A 95 3.60 -14.42 -40.15
C SER A 95 2.43 -14.69 -41.10
N GLY A 96 1.66 -13.65 -41.48
CA GLY A 96 0.49 -13.72 -42.36
C GLY A 96 0.77 -13.24 -43.77
#